data_AF-A0A0F9P8H8-F1
#
_entry.id   AF-A0A0F9P8H8-F1
#
_cell.length_a   1.000
_cell.length_b   1.000
_cell.length_c   1.000
_cell.angle_alpha   90.00
_cell.angle_beta   90.00
_cell.angle_gamma   90.00
#
_symmetry.space_group_name_H-M   'P 1'
#
loop_
_entity.id
_entity.type
_entity.pdbx_description
1 polymer ?
#
loop_
_entity_poly.entity_id
_entity_poly.type
_entity_poly.pdbx_seq_one_letter_code
_entity_poly.pdbx_strand_id
1 'polypeptide(L)' 'MTQEKKALQRRIAIEDLRSRKWFMNPDNPEMTALYLERYLNYGLTRAELQSGKPIIG' A
#
# COMPACT_ATOMS: atom_id res chain seq x y z
N MET A 1 -20.03 11.13 -27.22
CA MET A 1 -20.05 10.89 -25.76
C MET A 1 -19.28 9.61 -25.38
N THR A 2 -18.06 9.40 -25.89
CA THR A 2 -17.46 8.03 -25.89
C THR A 2 -16.01 7.96 -25.38
N GLN A 3 -15.42 9.06 -24.92
CA GLN A 3 -14.05 9.04 -24.37
C GLN A 3 -13.94 9.50 -22.91
N GLU A 4 -14.79 10.43 -22.46
CA GLU A 4 -14.75 10.96 -21.09
C GLU A 4 -15.06 9.90 -20.01
N LYS A 5 -15.96 8.95 -20.30
CA LYS A 5 -16.30 7.88 -19.33
C LYS A 5 -15.17 6.86 -19.11
N LYS A 6 -14.25 6.70 -20.07
CA LYS A 6 -13.15 5.73 -19.99
C LYS A 6 -12.02 6.18 -19.07
N ALA A 7 -11.84 7.51 -18.91
CA ALA A 7 -10.85 8.08 -18.00
C ALA A 7 -11.22 7.91 -16.52
N LEU A 8 -12.52 7.88 -16.19
CA LEU A 8 -13.02 7.80 -14.81
C LEU A 8 -12.93 6.40 -14.18
N GLN A 9 -12.54 5.38 -14.94
CA GLN A 9 -12.55 3.98 -14.51
C GLN A 9 -11.23 3.49 -13.90
N ARG A 10 -10.15 4.27 -13.94
CA ARG A 10 -8.85 3.88 -13.36
C ARG A 10 -8.76 4.26 -11.87
N ARG A 11 -9.66 3.72 -11.05
CA ARG A 11 -9.49 3.76 -9.60
C ARG A 11 -8.71 2.53 -9.17
N ILE A 12 -7.57 2.74 -8.52
CA ILE A 12 -6.79 1.65 -7.92
C ILE A 12 -7.55 1.19 -6.68
N ALA A 13 -7.86 -0.11 -6.60
CA ALA A 13 -8.47 -0.68 -5.42
C ALA A 13 -7.44 -0.73 -4.27
N ILE A 14 -7.91 -0.80 -3.02
CA ILE A 14 -7.00 -0.80 -1.86
C ILE A 14 -6.09 -2.03 -1.93
N GLU A 15 -6.61 -3.16 -2.41
CA GLU A 15 -5.93 -4.43 -2.59
C GLU A 15 -4.79 -4.33 -3.63
N ASP A 16 -4.96 -3.47 -4.63
CA ASP A 16 -4.02 -3.27 -5.73
C ASP A 16 -2.91 -2.24 -5.42
N LEU A 17 -2.92 -1.63 -4.23
CA LEU A 17 -1.88 -0.69 -3.83
C LEU A 17 -0.51 -1.39 -3.78
N ARG A 18 0.47 -0.82 -4.48
CA ARG A 18 1.86 -1.33 -4.52
C ARG A 18 2.49 -1.49 -3.13
N SER A 19 2.09 -0.66 -2.16
CA SER A 19 2.58 -0.69 -0.78
C SER A 19 2.19 -1.98 -0.04
N ARG A 20 1.09 -2.65 -0.42
CA ARG A 20 0.65 -3.88 0.24
C ARG A 20 1.61 -5.05 0.04
N LYS A 21 2.33 -5.09 -1.09
CA LYS A 21 3.37 -6.10 -1.34
C LYS A 21 4.52 -6.06 -0.33
N TRP A 22 4.71 -4.92 0.35
CA TRP A 22 5.78 -4.69 1.31
C TRP A 22 5.30 -4.72 2.76
N PHE A 23 4.16 -4.09 3.07
CA PHE A 23 3.71 -3.88 4.46
C PHE A 23 2.53 -4.76 4.89
N MET A 24 1.89 -5.46 3.96
CA MET A 24 0.67 -6.26 4.18
C MET A 24 0.62 -7.47 3.25
N ASN A 25 1.73 -8.20 3.10
CA ASN A 25 1.78 -9.39 2.25
C ASN A 25 1.54 -10.66 3.10
N PRO A 26 0.34 -11.29 3.02
CA PRO A 26 0.05 -12.49 3.79
C PRO A 26 0.85 -13.71 3.32
N ASP A 27 1.30 -13.73 2.07
CA ASP A 27 2.06 -14.84 1.49
C ASP A 27 3.52 -14.85 1.97
N ASN A 28 4.01 -13.71 2.48
CA ASN A 28 5.37 -13.58 3.01
C ASN A 28 5.43 -12.68 4.25
N PRO A 29 5.04 -13.21 5.42
CA PRO A 29 5.00 -12.45 6.67
C PRO A 29 6.39 -12.08 7.19
N GLU A 30 7.41 -12.91 6.95
CA GLU A 30 8.80 -12.65 7.38
C GLU A 30 9.35 -11.40 6.68
N MET A 31 9.18 -11.30 5.36
CA MET A 31 9.60 -10.11 4.62
C MET A 31 8.81 -8.88 5.06
N THR A 32 7.51 -9.03 5.32
CA THR A 32 6.68 -7.93 5.85
C THR A 32 7.23 -7.40 7.18
N ALA A 33 7.63 -8.28 8.09
CA ALA A 33 8.22 -7.89 9.37
C ALA A 33 9.51 -7.09 9.18
N LEU A 34 10.43 -7.56 8.32
CA LEU A 34 11.68 -6.87 8.02
C LEU A 34 11.46 -5.46 7.46
N TYR A 35 10.50 -5.29 6.54
CA TYR A 35 10.17 -3.97 6.00
C TYR A 35 9.54 -3.07 7.07
N LEU A 36 8.63 -3.58 7.88
CA LEU A 36 8.04 -2.81 8.96
C LEU A 36 9.12 -2.31 9.92
N GLU A 37 9.97 -3.18 10.46
CA GLU A 37 11.03 -2.82 11.40
C GLU A 37 11.92 -1.69 10.88
N ARG A 38 12.33 -1.77 9.61
CA ARG A 38 13.13 -0.72 8.99
C ARG A 38 12.43 0.63 8.98
N TYR A 39 11.15 0.67 8.61
CA TYR A 39 10.41 1.94 8.51
C TYR A 39 9.99 2.49 9.88
N LEU A 40 9.73 1.61 10.86
CA LEU A 40 9.45 2.01 12.24
C LEU A 40 10.64 2.76 12.86
N ASN A 41 11.87 2.40 12.50
CA ASN A 41 13.08 3.11 12.95
C ASN A 41 13.20 4.55 12.43
N TYR A 42 12.39 4.95 11.44
CA TYR A 42 12.34 6.32 10.91
C TYR A 42 11.17 7.15 11.47
N GLY A 43 10.51 6.68 12.53
CA GLY A 43 9.43 7.40 13.19
C GLY A 43 8.04 7.20 12.56
N LEU A 44 7.92 6.30 11.58
CA LEU A 44 6.62 5.85 11.09
C LEU A 44 6.00 4.87 12.09
N THR A 45 4.69 4.82 12.12
CA THR A 45 3.95 3.87 12.96
C THR A 45 3.40 2.72 12.14
N ARG A 46 3.17 1.58 12.81
CA ARG A 46 2.50 0.44 12.20
C ARG A 46 1.11 0.82 11.68
N ALA A 47 0.39 1.65 12.43
CA ALA A 47 -0.94 2.12 12.05
C ALA A 47 -0.93 2.89 10.73
N GLU A 48 0.09 3.71 10.47
CA GLU A 48 0.22 4.44 9.21
C GLU A 48 0.51 3.50 8.03
N LEU A 49 1.50 2.61 8.18
CA LEU A 49 1.93 1.67 7.15
C LEU A 49 0.84 0.62 6.82
N GLN A 50 -0.02 0.31 7.78
CA GLN A 50 -1.09 -0.70 7.68
C GLN A 50 -2.50 -0.09 7.68
N SER A 51 -2.64 1.21 7.39
CA SER A 51 -3.95 1.91 7.39
C SER A 51 -4.83 1.61 6.17
N GLY A 52 -4.31 0.96 5.13
CA GLY A 52 -4.98 0.82 3.84
C GLY A 52 -5.04 2.13 3.04
N LYS A 53 -4.42 3.21 3.53
CA LYS A 53 -4.24 4.45 2.76
C LYS A 53 -3.09 4.28 1.78
N PRO A 54 -3.13 4.96 0.61
CA PRO A 54 -1.98 5.00 -0.29
C PRO A 54 -0.77 5.64 0.43
N ILE A 55 0.37 4.97 0.38
CA ILE A 55 1.64 5.50 0.87
C ILE A 55 2.25 6.33 -0.25
N ILE A 56 2.47 7.61 0.02
CA ILE A 56 3.09 8.57 -0.88
C ILE A 56 4.54 8.76 -0.42
N GLY A 57 5.49 8.68 -1.35
CA GLY A 57 6.91 8.85 -1.09
C GLY A 57 7.58 9.64 -2.20
#